data_AF-A0AAV1KE35-F1
#
_entry.id   AF-A0AAV1KE35-F1
#
_cell.length_a   1.000
_cell.length_b   1.000
_cell.length_c   1.000
_cell.angle_alpha   90.00
_cell.angle_beta   90.00
_cell.angle_gamma   90.00
#
_symmetry.space_group_name_H-M   'P 1'
#
loop_
_entity.id
_entity.type
_entity.pdbx_description
1 polymer ?
#
loop_
_entity_poly.entity_id
_entity_poly.type
_entity_poly.pdbx_seq_one_letter_code
_entity_poly.pdbx_strand_id
1 'polypeptide(L)'
;MARAFRIDATAHTPPLSRPDGTVAFEDDEKAECFADSIAAQCSPSSQPVNPSHIQEVEDEVRRRNSPPTSSDPITVSNDEISSIIKGLKPKKSPGADGISNQALKNFPEQPTYPRTESFQITIRYFNDNLSS
;
A
#
# COMPACT_ATOMS: atom_id res chain seq x y z
N MET A 1 32.89 19.12 -15.08
CA MET A 1 33.50 17.80 -14.83
C MET A 1 32.66 17.09 -13.77
N ALA A 2 31.65 16.33 -14.18
CA ALA A 2 30.76 15.62 -13.27
C ALA A 2 31.47 14.38 -12.71
N ARG A 3 31.46 14.20 -11.39
CA ARG A 3 31.92 12.96 -10.75
C ARG A 3 30.77 11.97 -10.74
N ALA A 4 30.93 10.85 -11.44
CA ALA A 4 29.99 9.75 -11.44
C ALA A 4 29.97 9.08 -10.06
N PHE A 5 28.77 8.90 -9.50
CA PHE A 5 28.56 8.03 -8.34
C PHE A 5 28.70 6.59 -8.84
N ARG A 6 29.87 5.97 -8.61
CA ARG A 6 30.02 4.53 -8.82
C ARG A 6 29.31 3.84 -7.67
N ILE A 7 28.13 3.30 -7.97
CA ILE A 7 27.51 2.28 -7.14
C ILE A 7 28.26 0.99 -7.51
N ASP A 8 29.43 0.79 -6.91
CA ASP A 8 30.06 -0.54 -6.86
C ASP A 8 29.29 -1.36 -5.80
N ALA A 9 28.01 -1.62 -6.07
CA ALA A 9 27.13 -2.43 -5.22
C ALA A 9 26.73 -3.71 -5.94
N THR A 10 27.72 -4.44 -6.44
CA THR A 10 27.64 -5.90 -6.49
C THR A 10 28.46 -6.39 -5.30
N ALA A 11 27.91 -6.20 -4.10
CA ALA A 11 28.40 -6.92 -2.94
C ALA A 11 28.16 -8.40 -3.24
N HIS A 12 29.20 -9.11 -3.69
CA HIS A 12 29.17 -10.56 -3.73
C HIS A 12 28.85 -11.02 -2.32
N THR A 13 27.61 -11.44 -2.09
CA THR A 13 27.20 -12.05 -0.83
C THR A 13 28.11 -13.25 -0.62
N PRO A 14 28.81 -13.34 0.52
CA PRO A 14 29.74 -14.43 0.74
C PRO A 14 29.00 -15.77 0.63
N PRO A 15 29.70 -16.84 0.18
CA PRO A 15 29.09 -18.16 0.12
C PRO A 15 28.56 -18.59 1.48
N LEU A 16 27.41 -19.28 1.50
CA LEU A 16 26.81 -19.77 2.74
C LEU A 16 27.19 -21.22 2.99
N SER A 17 27.51 -21.57 4.23
CA SER A 17 27.80 -22.94 4.62
C SER A 17 26.53 -23.67 5.02
N ARG A 18 26.30 -24.83 4.43
CA ARG A 18 25.22 -25.74 4.84
C ARG A 18 25.66 -26.62 6.01
N PRO A 19 24.72 -27.17 6.80
CA PRO A 19 25.03 -28.07 7.92
C PRO A 19 25.73 -29.37 7.51
N ASP A 20 25.58 -29.80 6.25
CA ASP A 20 26.24 -30.98 5.67
C ASP A 20 27.70 -30.72 5.25
N GLY A 21 28.20 -29.49 5.44
CA GLY A 21 29.54 -29.06 5.07
C GLY A 21 29.70 -28.61 3.62
N THR A 22 28.63 -28.64 2.81
CA THR A 22 28.63 -28.04 1.48
C THR A 22 28.48 -26.53 1.53
N VAL A 23 28.81 -25.86 0.43
CA VAL A 23 28.80 -24.39 0.34
C VAL A 23 27.89 -23.97 -0.82
N ALA A 24 26.98 -23.04 -0.55
CA ALA A 24 26.09 -22.41 -1.51
C ALA A 24 26.77 -21.18 -2.12
N PHE A 25 26.99 -21.20 -3.44
CA PHE A 25 27.67 -20.11 -4.16
C PHE A 25 26.70 -19.26 -4.97
N GLU A 26 25.76 -19.92 -5.65
CA GLU A 26 24.73 -19.26 -6.45
C GLU A 26 23.66 -18.63 -5.54
N ASP A 27 23.02 -17.56 -6.00
CA ASP A 27 22.07 -16.83 -5.17
C ASP A 27 20.80 -17.65 -4.84
N ASP A 28 20.35 -18.51 -5.76
CA ASP A 28 19.24 -19.45 -5.51
C ASP A 28 19.62 -20.46 -4.42
N GLU A 29 20.82 -21.04 -4.51
CA GLU A 29 21.35 -21.96 -3.49
C GLU A 29 21.47 -21.30 -2.11
N LYS A 30 21.84 -20.02 -2.08
CA LYS A 30 21.92 -19.24 -0.84
C LYS A 30 20.54 -18.94 -0.27
N ALA A 31 19.56 -18.62 -1.12
CA ALA A 31 18.20 -18.38 -0.68
C ALA A 31 17.59 -19.64 -0.04
N GLU A 32 17.82 -20.80 -0.64
CA GLU A 32 17.43 -22.10 -0.07
C GLU A 32 18.15 -22.38 1.26
N CYS A 33 19.47 -22.25 1.28
CA CYS A 33 20.26 -22.44 2.50
C CYS A 33 19.80 -21.52 3.65
N PHE A 34 19.45 -20.29 3.32
CA PHE A 34 18.91 -19.33 4.29
C PHE A 34 17.52 -19.74 4.77
N ALA A 35 16.62 -20.12 3.86
CA ALA A 35 15.28 -20.58 4.20
C ALA A 35 15.32 -21.81 5.13
N ASP A 36 16.19 -22.77 4.83
CA ASP A 36 16.40 -23.97 5.66
C ASP A 36 16.90 -23.61 7.06
N SER A 37 17.87 -22.69 7.16
CA SER A 37 18.39 -22.22 8.44
C SER A 37 17.31 -21.53 9.28
N ILE A 38 16.47 -20.69 8.67
CA ILE A 38 15.36 -20.03 9.37
C ILE A 38 14.32 -21.07 9.79
N ALA A 39 13.95 -22.00 8.91
CA ALA A 39 12.99 -23.05 9.21
C ALA A 39 13.47 -23.92 10.40
N ALA A 40 14.76 -24.27 10.44
CA ALA A 40 15.34 -25.03 11.55
C ALA A 40 15.33 -24.27 12.88
N GLN A 41 15.47 -22.93 12.85
CA GLN A 41 15.45 -22.08 14.05
C GLN A 41 14.03 -21.72 14.50
N CYS A 42 13.06 -21.72 13.59
CA CYS A 42 11.66 -21.43 13.89
C CYS A 42 10.93 -22.66 14.45
N SER A 43 11.18 -22.99 15.72
CA SER A 43 10.37 -23.95 16.44
C SER A 43 9.01 -23.34 16.85
N PRO A 44 7.90 -24.11 16.82
CA PRO A 44 6.66 -23.68 17.45
C PRO A 44 6.89 -23.28 18.91
N SER A 45 6.14 -22.28 19.39
CA SER A 45 6.22 -21.85 20.78
C SER A 45 5.96 -23.03 21.71
N SER A 46 6.85 -23.21 22.69
CA SER A 46 6.66 -24.20 23.75
C SER A 46 5.67 -23.73 24.83
N GLN A 47 5.18 -22.49 24.73
CA GLN A 47 4.21 -21.96 25.68
C GLN A 47 2.83 -22.59 25.46
N PRO A 48 2.08 -22.85 26.54
CA PRO A 48 0.72 -23.36 26.43
C PRO A 48 -0.16 -22.35 25.68
N VAL A 49 -1.06 -22.89 24.87
CA VAL A 49 -2.02 -22.10 24.11
C VAL A 49 -2.96 -21.37 25.07
N ASN A 50 -3.04 -20.04 24.96
CA ASN A 50 -4.00 -19.23 25.70
C ASN A 50 -5.26 -19.01 24.82
N PRO A 51 -6.41 -19.61 25.17
CA PRO A 51 -7.63 -19.50 24.36
C PRO A 51 -8.16 -18.07 24.27
N SER A 52 -8.01 -17.26 25.32
CA SER A 52 -8.42 -15.84 25.30
C SER A 52 -7.59 -15.05 24.30
N HIS A 53 -6.28 -15.32 24.24
CA HIS A 53 -5.39 -14.66 23.28
C HIS A 53 -5.73 -15.03 21.83
N ILE A 54 -6.08 -16.29 21.55
CA ILE A 54 -6.55 -16.68 20.21
C ILE A 54 -7.78 -15.88 19.81
N GLN A 55 -8.75 -15.78 20.71
CA GLN A 55 -9.98 -15.04 20.45
C GLN A 55 -9.70 -13.55 20.18
N GLU A 56 -8.82 -12.91 20.95
CA GLU A 56 -8.41 -11.52 20.73
C GLU A 56 -7.79 -11.31 19.33
N VAL A 57 -6.93 -12.23 18.90
CA VAL A 57 -6.30 -12.18 17.56
C VAL A 57 -7.36 -12.36 16.47
N GLU A 58 -8.26 -13.33 16.61
CA GLU A 58 -9.31 -13.59 15.63
C GLU A 58 -10.29 -12.40 15.50
N ASP A 59 -10.66 -11.79 16.62
CA ASP A 59 -11.55 -10.64 16.65
C ASP A 59 -10.87 -9.40 16.03
N GLU A 60 -9.59 -9.18 16.29
CA GLU A 60 -8.83 -8.08 15.68
C GLU A 60 -8.66 -8.28 14.16
N VAL A 61 -8.39 -9.51 13.72
CA VAL A 61 -8.35 -9.84 12.28
C VAL A 61 -9.70 -9.54 11.63
N ARG A 62 -10.80 -9.96 12.26
CA ARG A 62 -12.16 -9.68 11.77
C ARG A 62 -12.43 -8.18 11.69
N ARG A 63 -12.03 -7.41 12.73
CA ARG A 63 -12.20 -5.96 12.77
C ARG A 63 -11.44 -5.26 11.64
N ARG A 64 -10.19 -5.64 11.36
CA ARG A 64 -9.40 -5.04 10.27
C ARG A 64 -9.95 -5.37 8.89
N ASN A 65 -10.52 -6.55 8.73
CA ASN A 65 -11.16 -6.97 7.49
C ASN A 65 -12.60 -6.48 7.36
N SER A 66 -13.18 -5.88 8.41
CA SER A 66 -14.51 -5.31 8.33
C SER A 66 -14.48 -4.02 7.51
N PRO A 67 -15.47 -3.81 6.61
CA PRO A 67 -15.58 -2.54 5.89
C PRO A 67 -15.80 -1.40 6.88
N PRO A 68 -15.36 -0.17 6.55
CA PRO A 68 -15.54 0.98 7.43
C PRO A 68 -17.04 1.17 7.76
N THR A 69 -17.37 1.14 9.05
CA THR A 69 -18.72 1.30 9.60
C THR A 69 -19.24 2.75 9.52
N SER A 70 -18.85 3.52 8.50
CA SER A 70 -19.38 4.87 8.35
C SER A 70 -20.86 4.77 7.96
N SER A 71 -21.72 4.90 8.96
CA SER A 71 -23.19 4.83 8.87
C SER A 71 -23.82 6.09 8.30
N ASP A 72 -23.03 7.15 8.12
CA ASP A 72 -23.54 8.42 7.65
C ASP A 72 -23.13 8.60 6.19
N PRO A 73 -24.09 8.71 5.25
CA PRO A 73 -23.76 9.00 3.87
C PRO A 73 -23.02 10.34 3.84
N ILE A 74 -21.75 10.30 3.45
CA ILE A 74 -20.94 11.50 3.25
C ILE A 74 -21.59 12.27 2.10
N THR A 75 -22.29 13.34 2.45
CA THR A 75 -22.90 14.27 1.49
C THR A 75 -21.93 15.43 1.27
N VAL A 76 -21.29 15.48 0.10
CA VAL A 76 -20.58 16.67 -0.39
C VAL A 76 -21.51 17.49 -1.26
N SER A 77 -21.47 18.81 -1.06
CA SER A 77 -22.26 19.73 -1.88
C SER A 77 -21.71 19.84 -3.30
N ASN A 78 -22.57 20.13 -4.27
CA ASN A 78 -22.13 20.46 -5.64
C ASN A 78 -21.21 21.68 -5.67
N ASP A 79 -21.37 22.62 -4.74
CA ASP A 79 -20.51 23.81 -4.64
C ASP A 79 -19.10 23.46 -4.16
N GLU A 80 -18.98 22.53 -3.21
CA GLU A 80 -17.70 22.00 -2.71
C GLU A 80 -16.94 21.32 -3.86
N ILE A 81 -17.63 20.46 -4.59
CA ILE A 81 -17.13 19.81 -5.80
C ILE A 81 -16.68 20.82 -6.86
N SER A 82 -17.51 21.83 -7.18
CA SER A 82 -17.22 22.82 -8.22
C SER A 82 -15.97 23.63 -7.85
N SER A 83 -15.88 24.02 -6.57
CA SER A 83 -14.74 24.76 -6.03
C SER A 83 -13.44 23.95 -6.13
N ILE A 84 -13.48 22.65 -5.82
CA ILE A 84 -12.34 21.74 -5.92
C ILE A 84 -11.87 21.63 -7.39
N ILE A 85 -12.79 21.33 -8.32
CA ILE A 85 -12.45 21.18 -9.76
C ILE A 85 -11.86 22.48 -10.33
N LYS A 86 -12.42 23.63 -9.95
CA LYS A 86 -11.93 24.95 -10.35
C LYS A 86 -10.53 25.22 -9.78
N GLY A 87 -10.25 24.80 -8.56
CA GLY A 87 -8.95 24.92 -7.90
C GLY A 87 -7.81 24.06 -8.47
N LEU A 88 -8.12 22.98 -9.23
CA LEU A 88 -7.09 22.09 -9.78
C LEU A 88 -6.12 22.83 -10.72
N LYS A 89 -4.84 22.44 -10.70
CA LYS A 89 -3.83 22.94 -11.65
C LYS A 89 -3.75 21.99 -12.86
N PRO A 90 -4.01 22.42 -14.11
CA PRO A 90 -4.09 21.52 -15.28
C PRO A 90 -2.79 20.75 -15.59
N LYS A 91 -1.64 21.31 -15.21
CA LYS A 91 -0.30 20.76 -15.51
C LYS A 91 0.25 19.84 -14.41
N LYS A 92 -0.56 19.46 -13.44
CA LYS A 92 -0.17 18.48 -12.41
C LYS A 92 -0.28 17.07 -12.99
N SER A 93 0.48 16.15 -12.42
CA SER A 93 0.40 14.73 -12.76
C SER A 93 -1.02 14.20 -12.50
N PRO A 94 -1.47 13.20 -13.27
CA PRO A 94 -2.70 12.46 -12.98
C PRO A 94 -2.71 11.87 -11.57
N GLY A 95 -3.91 11.64 -11.04
CA GLY A 95 -4.09 10.90 -9.79
C GLY A 95 -3.76 9.42 -9.94
N ALA A 96 -3.88 8.67 -8.85
CA ALA A 96 -3.74 7.20 -8.86
C ALA A 96 -4.79 6.50 -9.76
N ASP A 97 -5.89 7.19 -10.05
CA ASP A 97 -6.93 6.80 -11.00
C ASP A 97 -6.51 6.98 -12.48
N GLY A 98 -5.35 7.60 -12.74
CA GLY A 98 -4.86 7.90 -14.08
C GLY A 98 -5.59 9.06 -14.76
N ILE A 99 -6.51 9.75 -14.08
CA ILE A 99 -7.28 10.85 -14.66
C ILE A 99 -6.49 12.16 -14.52
N SER A 100 -6.31 12.88 -15.62
CA SER A 100 -5.60 14.16 -15.61
C SER A 100 -6.47 15.30 -15.07
N ASN A 101 -5.84 16.28 -14.42
CA ASN A 101 -6.54 17.50 -13.99
C ASN A 101 -7.16 18.28 -15.14
N GLN A 102 -6.57 18.20 -16.33
CA GLN A 102 -7.13 18.80 -17.54
C GLN A 102 -8.44 18.11 -17.93
N ALA A 103 -8.50 16.78 -17.87
CA ALA A 103 -9.73 16.04 -18.11
C ALA A 103 -10.80 16.41 -17.07
N LEU A 104 -10.45 16.46 -15.77
CA LEU A 104 -11.37 16.86 -14.68
C LEU A 104 -11.99 18.24 -14.89
N LYS A 105 -11.23 19.22 -15.40
CA LYS A 105 -11.73 20.56 -15.69
C LYS A 105 -12.65 20.64 -16.92
N ASN A 106 -12.52 19.69 -17.83
CA ASN A 106 -13.35 19.62 -19.03
C ASN A 106 -14.63 18.81 -18.82
N PHE A 107 -14.89 18.31 -17.60
CA PHE A 107 -16.16 17.67 -17.31
C PHE A 107 -17.31 18.67 -17.44
N PRO A 108 -18.44 18.26 -18.05
CA PRO A 108 -19.62 19.11 -18.09
C PRO A 108 -20.06 19.45 -16.67
N GLU A 109 -20.40 20.72 -16.42
CA GLU A 109 -20.80 21.23 -15.09
C GLU A 109 -22.13 20.63 -14.57
N GLN A 110 -22.73 19.66 -15.27
CA GLN A 110 -23.98 19.03 -14.85
C GLN A 110 -23.96 17.51 -15.09
N PRO A 111 -24.09 16.69 -14.04
CA PRO A 111 -24.67 15.39 -14.20
C PRO A 111 -26.20 15.55 -14.10
N THR A 112 -26.92 15.15 -15.15
CA THR A 112 -28.36 14.88 -15.12
C THR A 112 -28.74 13.68 -14.22
N TYR A 113 -27.82 13.24 -13.35
CA TYR A 113 -27.93 12.08 -12.49
C TYR A 113 -27.28 12.37 -11.12
N PRO A 114 -27.82 11.82 -10.01
CA PRO A 114 -27.20 11.94 -8.70
C PRO A 114 -25.80 11.33 -8.74
N ARG A 115 -24.80 12.15 -8.43
CA ARG A 115 -23.40 11.73 -8.30
C ARG A 115 -23.30 10.74 -7.13
N THR A 116 -23.00 9.48 -7.46
CA THR A 116 -23.01 8.36 -6.52
C THR A 116 -22.11 8.62 -5.31
N GLU A 117 -22.47 8.09 -4.14
CA GLU A 117 -21.69 8.22 -2.89
C GLU A 117 -20.22 7.79 -3.08
N SER A 118 -19.96 6.82 -3.96
CA SER A 118 -18.60 6.41 -4.33
C SER A 118 -17.75 7.54 -4.92
N PHE A 119 -18.35 8.43 -5.70
CA PHE A 119 -17.66 9.57 -6.27
C PHE A 119 -17.32 10.60 -5.19
N GLN A 120 -18.24 10.80 -4.24
CA GLN A 120 -18.11 11.74 -3.14
C GLN A 120 -16.97 11.36 -2.19
N ILE A 121 -16.89 10.08 -1.80
CA ILE A 121 -15.81 9.52 -0.97
C ILE A 121 -14.44 9.68 -1.64
N THR A 122 -14.37 9.41 -2.96
CA THR A 122 -13.12 9.45 -3.72
C THR A 122 -12.51 10.86 -3.75
N ILE A 123 -13.32 11.91 -3.98
CA ILE A 123 -12.82 13.29 -4.05
C ILE A 123 -12.23 13.76 -2.72
N ARG A 124 -12.83 13.42 -1.57
CA ARG A 124 -12.30 13.82 -0.25
C ARG A 124 -11.04 13.05 0.12
N TYR A 125 -10.96 11.75 -0.18
CA TYR A 125 -9.71 10.99 0.02
C TYR A 125 -8.52 11.61 -0.74
N PHE A 126 -8.76 12.10 -1.96
CA PHE A 126 -7.74 12.83 -2.73
C PHE A 126 -7.35 14.16 -2.09
N ASN A 127 -8.28 14.90 -1.49
CA ASN A 127 -8.00 16.19 -0.85
C ASN A 127 -7.17 16.06 0.44
N ASP A 128 -7.51 15.06 1.28
CA ASP A 128 -6.88 14.91 2.60
C ASP A 128 -5.46 14.32 2.53
N ASN A 129 -5.13 13.62 1.43
CA ASN A 129 -3.83 12.93 1.29
C ASN A 129 -2.83 13.62 0.35
N LEU A 130 -3.19 14.75 -0.28
CA LEU A 130 -2.31 15.46 -1.25
C LEU A 130 -2.15 16.97 -0.97
N SER A 131 -2.53 17.45 0.22
CA SER A 131 -2.30 18.85 0.65
C SER A 131 -0.97 19.07 1.41
N SER A 132 0.04 18.23 1.17
CA SER A 132 1.43 18.50 1.58
C SER A 132 2.35 18.77 0.40
#